data_AF-A0A8T7KIK1-F1
#
_entry.id   AF-A0A8T7KIK1-F1
#
_cell.length_a   1.000
_cell.length_b   1.000
_cell.length_c   1.000
_cell.angle_alpha   90.00
_cell.angle_beta   90.00
_cell.angle_gamma   90.00
#
_symmetry.space_group_name_H-M   'P 1'
#
loop_
_entity.id
_entity.type
_entity.pdbx_description
1 polymer ?
#
loop_
_entity_poly.entity_id
_entity_poly.type
_entity_poly.pdbx_seq_one_letter_code
_entity_poly.pdbx_strand_id
1 'polypeptide(L)' 'MPHSLYWFVVVIFAAGQVLLIRSAWRMRRQPLAPPPGVPRSNPRADLGWTLATAALTALLLGGAFVALP' A
#
# COMPACT_ATOMS: atom_id res chain seq x y z
N MET A 1 -5.07 -26.85 4.56
CA MET A 1 -6.21 -25.90 4.55
C MET A 1 -5.85 -24.51 5.07
N PRO A 2 -5.22 -24.31 6.24
CA PRO A 2 -4.92 -22.95 6.73
C PRO A 2 -3.84 -22.24 5.90
N HIS A 3 -2.84 -22.98 5.40
CA HIS A 3 -1.77 -22.45 4.57
C HIS A 3 -2.25 -21.93 3.20
N SER A 4 -3.20 -22.62 2.55
CA SER A 4 -3.75 -22.18 1.26
C SER A 4 -4.60 -20.92 1.38
N LEU A 5 -5.38 -20.80 2.46
CA LEU A 5 -6.14 -19.58 2.77
C LEU A 5 -5.21 -18.41 3.08
N TYR A 6 -4.14 -18.64 3.84
CA TYR A 6 -3.12 -17.62 4.12
C TYR A 6 -2.52 -17.05 2.83
N TRP A 7 -2.06 -17.92 1.91
CA TRP A 7 -1.48 -17.47 0.65
C TRP A 7 -2.48 -16.71 -0.23
N PHE A 8 -3.76 -17.12 -0.22
CA PHE A 8 -4.81 -16.38 -0.91
C PHE A 8 -4.97 -14.96 -0.37
N VAL A 9 -4.97 -14.79 0.96
CA VAL A 9 -5.00 -13.47 1.61
C VAL A 9 -3.76 -12.65 1.25
N VAL A 10 -2.56 -13.25 1.29
CA VAL A 10 -1.31 -12.58 0.91
C VAL A 10 -1.39 -12.03 -0.52
N VAL A 11 -1.91 -12.81 -1.48
CA VAL A 11 -2.05 -12.37 -2.87
C VAL A 11 -3.00 -11.17 -2.99
N ILE A 12 -4.13 -11.19 -2.28
CA ILE A 12 -5.09 -10.07 -2.28
C ILE A 12 -4.43 -8.80 -1.74
N PHE A 13 -3.75 -8.90 -0.59
CA PHE A 13 -3.07 -7.75 0.02
C PHE A 13 -1.92 -7.23 -0.86
N ALA A 14 -1.13 -8.13 -1.46
CA ALA A 14 -0.06 -7.75 -2.37
C ALA A 14 -0.60 -6.99 -3.59
N ALA A 15 -1.67 -7.49 -4.21
CA ALA A 15 -2.31 -6.83 -5.35
C ALA A 15 -2.85 -5.44 -4.96
N GLY A 16 -3.51 -5.33 -3.79
CA GLY A 16 -3.99 -4.05 -3.26
C GLY A 16 -2.87 -3.04 -3.03
N GLN A 17 -1.77 -3.46 -2.39
CA GLN A 17 -0.61 -2.60 -2.14
C GLN A 17 0.05 -2.14 -3.44
N VAL A 18 0.19 -3.03 -4.44
CA VAL A 18 0.71 -2.65 -5.77
C VAL A 18 -0.15 -1.57 -6.43
N LEU A 19 -1.48 -1.69 -6.34
CA LEU A 19 -2.40 -0.71 -6.91
C LEU A 19 -2.28 0.65 -6.21
N LEU A 20 -2.19 0.67 -4.88
CA LEU A 20 -2.03 1.89 -4.08
C LEU A 20 -0.68 2.58 -4.34
N ILE A 21 0.41 1.81 -4.38
CA ILE A 21 1.73 2.37 -4.69
C ILE A 21 1.75 2.96 -6.10
N ARG A 22 1.16 2.26 -7.07
CA ARG A 22 1.06 2.73 -8.46
C ARG A 22 0.22 4.01 -8.56
N SER A 23 -0.89 4.12 -7.84
CA SER A 23 -1.74 5.32 -7.86
C SER A 23 -1.02 6.51 -7.22
N ALA A 24 -0.41 6.33 -6.04
CA ALA A 24 0.38 7.36 -5.36
C ALA A 24 1.55 7.85 -6.23
N TRP A 25 2.24 6.93 -6.90
CA TRP A 25 3.32 7.25 -7.84
C TRP A 25 2.82 8.07 -9.04
N ARG A 26 1.68 7.69 -9.60
CA ARG A 26 1.06 8.41 -10.72
C ARG A 26 0.65 9.81 -10.31
N MET A 27 0.03 9.98 -9.13
CA MET A 27 -0.38 11.28 -8.60
C MET A 27 0.83 12.19 -8.34
N ARG A 28 1.92 11.64 -7.79
CA ARG A 28 3.18 12.39 -7.61
C ARG A 28 3.73 12.97 -8.91
N ARG A 29 3.51 12.30 -10.04
CA ARG A 29 4.02 12.71 -11.37
C ARG A 29 3.09 13.65 -12.12
N GLN A 30 1.85 13.85 -11.68
CA GLN A 30 0.90 14.70 -12.40
C GLN A 30 1.10 16.18 -12.03
N PRO A 31 1.43 17.05 -13.01
CA PRO A 31 1.62 18.48 -12.76
C PRO A 31 0.31 19.28 -12.73
N LEU A 32 -0.87 18.65 -12.58
CA LEU A 32 -2.13 19.39 -12.57
C LEU A 32 -2.14 20.40 -11.43
N ALA A 33 -2.07 21.68 -11.78
CA ALA A 33 -2.34 22.77 -10.86
C ALA A 33 -3.82 22.63 -10.42
N PRO A 34 -4.12 22.42 -9.13
CA PRO A 34 -5.48 22.30 -8.67
C PRO A 34 -6.14 23.67 -8.73
N PRO A 35 -7.48 23.72 -8.74
CA PRO A 35 -8.20 24.97 -8.54
C PRO A 35 -7.73 25.69 -7.26
N PRO A 36 -7.65 27.02 -7.26
CA PRO A 36 -7.28 27.80 -6.09
C PRO A 36 -8.24 27.52 -4.91
N GLY A 37 -7.69 27.35 -3.70
CA GLY A 37 -8.47 27.12 -2.47
C GLY A 37 -8.55 25.67 -1.99
N VAL A 38 -8.01 24.69 -2.73
CA VAL A 38 -7.99 23.27 -2.31
C VAL A 38 -6.71 22.96 -1.53
N PRO A 39 -6.79 22.54 -0.24
CA PRO A 39 -5.62 22.09 0.52
C PRO A 39 -4.92 20.93 -0.17
N ARG A 40 -3.59 20.99 -0.26
CA ARG A 40 -2.75 19.92 -0.84
C ARG A 40 -2.09 19.09 0.26
N SER A 41 -2.24 17.77 0.20
CA SER A 41 -1.30 16.85 0.84
C SER A 41 0.02 16.85 0.05
N ASN A 42 1.14 16.59 0.73
CA ASN A 42 2.45 16.51 0.08
C ASN A 42 2.56 15.16 -0.65
N PRO A 43 2.61 15.11 -1.99
CA PRO A 43 2.57 13.86 -2.73
C PRO A 43 3.79 12.94 -2.49
N ARG A 44 4.92 13.50 -2.01
CA ARG A 44 6.07 12.69 -1.58
C ARG A 44 5.81 12.04 -0.22
N ALA A 45 5.18 12.78 0.70
CA ALA A 45 4.80 12.26 2.01
C ALA A 45 3.73 11.16 1.86
N ASP A 46 2.74 11.36 1.00
CA ASP A 46 1.68 10.37 0.75
C ASP A 46 2.22 9.06 0.16
N LEU A 47 3.15 9.18 -0.80
CA LEU A 47 3.85 8.00 -1.35
C LEU A 47 4.70 7.31 -0.28
N GLY A 48 5.44 8.09 0.54
CA GLY A 48 6.22 7.55 1.65
C GLY A 48 5.35 6.80 2.66
N TRP A 49 4.20 7.37 3.01
CA TRP A 49 3.21 6.74 3.90
C TRP A 49 2.62 5.45 3.31
N THR A 50 2.32 5.46 2.01
CA THR A 50 1.84 4.27 1.29
C THR A 50 2.87 3.14 1.34
N LEU A 51 4.14 3.45 1.09
CA LEU A 51 5.24 2.48 1.17
C LEU A 51 5.45 1.96 2.60
N ALA A 52 5.40 2.84 3.60
CA ALA A 52 5.52 2.45 5.00
C ALA A 52 4.39 1.49 5.42
N THR A 53 3.16 1.79 5.00
CA THR A 53 1.99 0.94 5.28
C THR A 53 2.11 -0.42 4.59
N ALA A 54 2.60 -0.45 3.34
CA ALA A 54 2.88 -1.70 2.63
C ALA A 54 3.93 -2.55 3.36
N ALA A 55 5.01 -1.93 3.84
CA ALA A 55 6.05 -2.62 4.62
C ALA A 55 5.49 -3.19 5.94
N LEU A 56 4.72 -2.39 6.69
CA LEU A 56 4.07 -2.85 7.92
C LEU A 56 3.09 -4.01 7.66
N THR A 57 2.33 -3.95 6.56
CA THR A 57 1.44 -5.03 6.15
C THR A 57 2.22 -6.32 5.87
N ALA A 58 3.36 -6.22 5.18
CA ALA A 58 4.22 -7.37 4.90
C ALA A 58 4.79 -7.98 6.19
N LEU A 59 5.23 -7.15 7.14
CA LEU A 59 5.69 -7.62 8.45
C LEU A 59 4.59 -8.34 9.22
N LEU A 60 3.37 -7.79 9.21
CA LEU A 60 2.22 -8.38 9.91
C LEU A 60 1.84 -9.73 9.29
N LEU A 61 1.82 -9.84 7.97
CA LEU A 61 1.60 -11.11 7.26
C LEU A 61 2.73 -12.10 7.53
N GLY A 62 3.99 -11.65 7.59
CA GLY A 62 5.14 -12.49 7.94
C GLY A 62 5.04 -13.04 9.37
N GLY A 63 4.66 -12.20 10.34
CA GLY A 63 4.40 -12.63 11.71
C GLY A 63 3.25 -13.64 11.81
N ALA A 64 2.17 -13.40 11.07
CA ALA A 64 1.05 -14.34 10.99
C ALA A 64 1.46 -15.70 10.40
N PHE A 65 2.37 -15.71 9.41
CA PHE A 65 2.93 -16.95 8.85
C PHE A 65 3.70 -17.76 9.88
N VAL A 66 4.55 -17.12 10.68
CA VAL A 66 5.33 -17.80 11.72
C VAL A 66 4.43 -18.38 12.82
N ALA A 67 3.29 -17.76 13.08
CA ALA A 67 2.33 -18.22 14.08
C ALA A 67 1.35 -19.29 13.57
N LEU A 68 1.37 -19.64 12.27
CA LEU A 68 0.52 -20.69 11.70
C LEU A 68 1.03 -22.08 12.14
N PRO A 69 0.14 -22.95 12.68
CA PRO A 69 0.49 -24.31 13.09
C PRO A 69 0.61 -25.30 11.92
#